data_AF-A0ABC9N586-F1
#
_entry.id   AF-A0ABC9N586-F1
#
_cell.length_a   1.000
_cell.length_b   1.000
_cell.length_c   1.000
_cell.angle_alpha   90.00
_cell.angle_beta   90.00
_cell.angle_gamma   90.00
#
_symmetry.space_group_name_H-M   'P 1'
#
loop_
_entity.id
_entity.type
_entity.pdbx_description
1 polymer ?
#
loop_
_entity_poly.entity_id
_entity_poly.type
_entity_poly.pdbx_seq_one_letter_code
_entity_poly.pdbx_strand_id
1 'polypeptide(L)'
;MEKILLDEKYEQLLFQIPLLRDLPHNIKQSLLEKLEYSVYSIDKKDIVARQGTPCKKLYILLEGKLRVDIIDGLGNKVMVEYIVAPRAFATPHLFGSNTTLPATFTAIEDCILFTATKESTFKLISQDPKVLHNFLCITGNCNACTVSRLKALSRKTVRERFVVYLFENRISNSTSITIAHTQSELAEYLNVTRPALSKEINKMTKEGIILMTGKKIEVLNEAALKEYI
;
A
#
# COMPACT_ATOMS: atom_id res chain seq x y z
N MET A 1 7.38 0.24 19.70
CA MET A 1 5.94 0.60 19.69
C MET A 1 5.50 1.13 21.04
N GLU A 2 5.08 2.40 21.06
CA GLU A 2 4.55 3.08 22.25
C GLU A 2 3.06 3.39 22.04
N LYS A 3 2.22 3.13 23.04
CA LYS A 3 0.78 3.44 22.96
C LYS A 3 0.57 4.94 23.16
N ILE A 4 -0.17 5.58 22.26
CA ILE A 4 -0.49 7.01 22.29
C ILE A 4 -2.01 7.24 22.28
N LEU A 5 -2.42 8.48 22.54
CA LEU A 5 -3.82 8.91 22.40
C LEU A 5 -4.18 9.13 20.92
N LEU A 6 -5.45 8.91 20.59
CA LEU A 6 -6.01 9.34 19.32
C LEU A 6 -6.35 10.84 19.44
N ASP A 7 -5.65 11.68 18.69
CA ASP A 7 -5.92 13.13 18.62
C ASP A 7 -6.78 13.47 17.39
N GLU A 8 -7.19 14.74 17.29
CA GLU A 8 -8.04 15.23 16.18
C GLU A 8 -7.40 15.00 14.81
N LYS A 9 -6.07 15.12 14.71
CA LYS A 9 -5.32 14.92 13.46
C LYS A 9 -5.45 13.47 12.99
N TYR A 10 -5.22 12.52 13.89
CA TYR A 10 -5.31 11.09 13.60
C TYR A 10 -6.75 10.64 13.35
N GLU A 11 -7.72 11.24 14.04
CA GLU A 11 -9.15 11.01 13.79
C GLU A 11 -9.55 11.44 12.38
N GLN A 12 -9.08 12.61 11.93
CA GLN A 12 -9.33 13.08 10.56
C GLN A 12 -8.77 12.10 9.52
N LEU A 13 -7.54 11.60 9.70
CA LEU A 13 -6.92 10.62 8.82
C LEU A 13 -7.70 9.29 8.81
N LEU A 14 -8.19 8.86 9.98
CA LEU A 14 -8.99 7.65 10.13
C LEU A 14 -10.27 7.71 9.28
N PHE A 15 -10.92 8.87 9.17
CA PHE A 15 -12.14 9.02 8.37
C PHE A 15 -11.91 9.35 6.89
N GLN A 16 -10.65 9.43 6.43
CA GLN A 16 -10.31 9.58 5.02
C GLN A 16 -10.14 8.24 4.29
N ILE A 17 -9.90 7.13 5.02
CA ILE A 17 -9.66 5.85 4.37
C ILE A 17 -10.94 5.26 3.76
N PRO A 18 -10.85 4.49 2.66
CA PRO A 18 -12.02 3.88 2.01
C PRO A 18 -12.93 3.05 2.93
N LEU A 19 -12.38 2.47 4.00
CA LEU A 19 -13.14 1.72 4.99
C LEU A 19 -14.16 2.59 5.74
N LEU A 20 -13.74 3.81 6.12
CA LEU A 20 -14.46 4.68 7.07
C LEU A 20 -14.87 6.04 6.48
N ARG A 21 -14.57 6.27 5.20
CA ARG A 21 -15.04 7.45 4.47
C ARG A 21 -16.55 7.40 4.23
N ASP A 22 -17.13 8.57 4.00
CA ASP A 22 -18.55 8.76 3.67
C ASP A 22 -19.52 8.18 4.71
N LEU A 23 -19.06 8.01 5.94
CA LEU A 23 -19.91 7.66 7.07
C LEU A 23 -20.64 8.90 7.61
N PRO A 24 -21.94 8.82 7.91
CA PRO A 24 -22.67 9.87 8.61
C PRO A 24 -22.01 10.25 9.94
N HIS A 25 -22.10 11.51 10.35
CA HIS A 25 -21.43 12.02 11.55
C HIS A 25 -21.78 11.24 12.83
N ASN A 26 -23.06 10.88 13.00
CA ASN A 26 -23.52 10.05 14.12
C ASN A 26 -22.88 8.65 14.13
N ILE A 27 -22.61 8.07 12.95
CA ILE A 27 -21.91 6.79 12.84
C ILE A 27 -20.43 6.95 13.18
N LYS A 28 -19.78 8.03 12.74
CA LYS A 28 -18.37 8.32 13.07
C LYS A 28 -18.13 8.40 14.57
N GLN A 29 -18.98 9.14 15.31
CA GLN A 29 -18.90 9.24 16.76
C GLN A 29 -19.14 7.87 17.44
N SER A 30 -20.24 7.20 17.07
CA SER A 30 -20.59 5.90 17.64
C SER A 30 -19.53 4.82 17.36
N LEU A 31 -18.80 4.94 16.25
CA LEU A 31 -17.75 4.00 15.86
C LEU A 31 -16.57 4.02 16.83
N LEU A 32 -16.12 5.20 17.24
CA LEU A 32 -15.01 5.33 18.19
C LEU A 32 -15.39 4.80 19.59
N GLU A 33 -16.66 4.91 19.97
CA GLU A 33 -17.18 4.33 21.21
C GLU A 33 -17.29 2.80 21.17
N LYS A 34 -17.60 2.25 19.99
CA LYS A 34 -17.85 0.81 19.80
C LYS A 34 -16.59 0.00 19.51
N LEU A 35 -15.54 0.63 18.96
CA LEU A 35 -14.29 -0.03 18.65
C LEU A 35 -13.43 -0.15 19.90
N GLU A 36 -12.93 -1.36 20.15
CA GLU A 36 -11.86 -1.57 21.13
C GLU A 36 -10.53 -1.31 20.42
N TYR A 37 -10.13 -0.03 20.37
CA TYR A 37 -8.97 0.40 19.62
C TYR A 37 -7.75 0.77 20.47
N SER A 38 -6.60 0.87 19.81
CA SER A 38 -5.38 1.43 20.36
C SER A 38 -4.55 2.06 19.24
N VAL A 39 -3.94 3.21 19.53
CA VAL A 39 -3.04 3.91 18.61
C VAL A 39 -1.62 3.75 19.12
N TYR A 40 -0.68 3.54 18.19
CA TYR A 40 0.72 3.32 18.50
C TYR A 40 1.62 4.23 17.67
N SER A 41 2.61 4.83 18.32
CA SER A 41 3.81 5.36 17.66
C SER A 41 4.79 4.22 17.39
N ILE A 42 5.36 4.21 16.19
CA ILE A 42 6.23 3.14 15.70
C ILE A 42 7.46 3.78 15.08
N ASP A 43 8.62 3.47 15.65
CA ASP A 43 9.88 4.00 15.16
C ASP A 43 10.28 3.34 13.85
N LYS A 44 11.01 4.08 13.00
CA LYS A 44 11.63 3.52 11.80
C LYS A 44 12.44 2.25 12.14
N LYS A 45 12.22 1.20 11.33
CA LYS A 45 12.74 -0.19 11.43
C LYS A 45 11.97 -1.12 12.37
N ASP A 46 11.00 -0.63 13.16
CA ASP A 46 10.16 -1.52 13.96
C ASP A 46 9.30 -2.43 13.08
N ILE A 47 9.07 -3.66 13.54
CA ILE A 47 8.20 -4.63 12.88
C ILE A 47 6.79 -4.51 13.45
N VAL A 48 5.83 -4.14 12.60
CA VAL A 48 4.41 -4.01 12.94
C VAL A 48 3.76 -5.37 13.18
N ALA A 49 3.99 -6.30 12.25
CA ALA A 49 3.51 -7.67 12.34
C ALA A 49 4.40 -8.58 11.49
N ARG A 50 4.41 -9.88 11.82
CA ARG A 50 5.29 -10.87 11.20
C ARG A 50 4.49 -11.85 10.34
N GLN A 51 5.11 -12.32 9.27
CA GLN A 51 4.59 -13.43 8.49
C GLN A 51 4.41 -14.66 9.40
N GLY A 52 3.32 -15.40 9.18
CA GLY A 52 3.03 -16.62 9.94
C GLY A 52 2.35 -16.37 11.29
N THR A 53 2.16 -15.13 11.72
CA THR A 53 1.42 -14.85 12.97
C THR A 53 -0.08 -14.68 12.72
N PRO A 54 -0.93 -14.99 13.73
CA PRO A 54 -2.36 -14.77 13.61
C PRO A 54 -2.70 -13.27 13.51
N CYS A 55 -3.50 -12.90 12.52
CA CYS A 55 -4.17 -11.62 12.40
C CYS A 55 -5.34 -11.56 13.40
N LYS A 56 -5.15 -10.82 14.49
CA LYS A 56 -6.15 -10.67 15.57
C LYS A 56 -6.76 -9.28 15.64
N LYS A 57 -6.30 -8.36 14.80
CA LYS A 57 -6.66 -6.95 14.85
C LYS A 57 -6.85 -6.41 13.44
N LEU A 58 -7.78 -5.49 13.29
CA LEU A 58 -7.78 -4.57 12.16
C LEU A 58 -6.55 -3.66 12.28
N TYR A 59 -5.83 -3.46 11.18
CA TYR A 59 -4.68 -2.56 11.12
C TYR A 59 -4.92 -1.42 10.14
N ILE A 60 -4.69 -0.20 10.60
CA ILE A 60 -4.79 1.02 9.79
C ILE A 60 -3.52 1.83 10.03
N LEU A 61 -2.73 2.02 8.97
CA LEU A 61 -1.61 2.95 8.99
C LEU A 61 -2.18 4.37 8.81
N LEU A 62 -2.05 5.21 9.82
CA LEU A 62 -2.52 6.60 9.80
C LEU A 62 -1.46 7.55 9.25
N GLU A 63 -0.20 7.34 9.63
CA GLU A 63 0.96 8.09 9.11
C GLU A 63 2.14 7.18 8.85
N GLY A 64 3.01 7.64 7.95
CA GLY A 64 4.27 6.97 7.60
C GLY A 64 4.14 5.97 6.45
N LYS A 65 5.12 5.08 6.37
CA LYS A 65 5.26 4.11 5.28
C LYS A 65 5.80 2.78 5.82
N LEU A 66 5.11 1.71 5.46
CA LEU A 66 5.54 0.33 5.75
C LEU A 66 6.08 -0.32 4.48
N ARG A 67 7.12 -1.12 4.65
CA ARG A 67 7.58 -2.09 3.66
C ARG A 67 6.99 -3.45 4.00
N VAL A 68 6.42 -4.11 2.99
CA VAL A 68 5.84 -5.44 3.11
C VAL A 68 6.77 -6.43 2.44
N ASP A 69 7.22 -7.44 3.18
CA ASP A 69 8.10 -8.47 2.67
C ASP A 69 7.58 -9.86 3.02
N ILE A 70 7.78 -10.82 2.13
CA ILE A 70 7.63 -12.24 2.42
C ILE A 70 8.99 -12.90 2.58
N ILE A 71 9.02 -14.00 3.33
CA ILE A 71 10.13 -14.95 3.34
C ILE A 71 9.71 -16.09 2.43
N ASP A 72 10.50 -16.34 1.37
CA ASP A 72 10.27 -17.44 0.43
C ASP A 72 10.70 -18.80 1.03
N GLY A 73 10.49 -19.89 0.28
CA GLY A 73 10.84 -21.24 0.72
C GLY A 73 12.34 -21.49 0.92
N LEU A 74 13.19 -20.58 0.47
CA LEU A 74 14.64 -20.63 0.64
C LEU A 74 15.14 -19.69 1.75
N GLY A 75 14.23 -18.98 2.44
CA GLY A 75 14.57 -18.02 3.48
C GLY A 75 14.92 -16.63 2.96
N ASN A 76 14.77 -16.35 1.66
CA ASN A 76 15.05 -15.03 1.12
C ASN A 76 13.92 -14.07 1.42
N LYS A 77 14.29 -12.84 1.78
CA LYS A 77 13.34 -11.75 1.96
C LYS A 77 12.99 -11.14 0.60
N VAL A 78 11.73 -11.24 0.21
CA VAL A 78 11.20 -10.72 -1.06
C VAL A 78 10.23 -9.60 -0.78
N MET A 79 10.54 -8.40 -1.26
CA MET A 79 9.63 -7.25 -1.17
C MET A 79 8.35 -7.54 -1.96
N VAL A 80 7.19 -7.21 -1.38
CA VAL A 80 5.85 -7.35 -2.00
C VAL A 80 5.36 -5.99 -2.50
N GLU A 81 5.19 -5.05 -1.58
CA GLU A 81 4.70 -3.70 -1.83
C GLU A 81 5.18 -2.74 -0.73
N TYR A 82 4.86 -1.45 -0.93
CA TYR A 82 4.87 -0.46 0.14
C TYR A 82 3.45 -0.06 0.49
N ILE A 83 3.16 0.04 1.78
CA ILE A 83 1.91 0.63 2.27
C ILE A 83 2.23 2.07 2.67
N VAL A 84 1.60 3.02 1.99
CA VAL A 84 1.68 4.45 2.28
C VAL A 84 0.40 4.86 2.98
N ALA A 85 0.53 5.64 4.04
CA ALA A 85 -0.61 6.12 4.81
C ALA A 85 -1.44 7.19 4.05
N PRO A 86 -2.73 7.39 4.39
CA PRO A 86 -3.53 6.58 5.31
C PRO A 86 -4.13 5.35 4.60
N ARG A 87 -3.94 4.13 5.14
CA ARG A 87 -4.39 2.88 4.50
C ARG A 87 -4.64 1.74 5.50
N ALA A 88 -5.79 1.08 5.37
CA ALA A 88 -6.05 -0.20 6.01
C ALA A 88 -5.30 -1.33 5.28
N PHE A 89 -4.76 -2.29 6.02
CA PHE A 89 -4.00 -3.41 5.45
C PHE A 89 -4.28 -4.72 6.18
N ALA A 90 -3.88 -5.83 5.53
CA ALA A 90 -4.16 -7.20 5.98
C ALA A 90 -5.66 -7.51 6.20
N THR A 91 -6.58 -6.69 5.68
CA THR A 91 -8.02 -6.80 5.92
C THR A 91 -8.64 -8.14 5.51
N PRO A 92 -8.21 -8.82 4.41
CA PRO A 92 -8.75 -10.14 4.07
C PRO A 92 -8.45 -11.21 5.11
N HIS A 93 -7.36 -11.03 5.87
CA HIS A 93 -6.91 -12.00 6.88
C HIS A 93 -7.59 -11.81 8.24
N LEU A 94 -8.43 -10.78 8.41
CA LEU A 94 -9.12 -10.53 9.68
C LEU A 94 -10.24 -11.56 9.93
N PHE A 95 -11.01 -11.90 8.89
CA PHE A 95 -12.17 -12.80 8.97
C PHE A 95 -12.08 -14.01 8.03
N GLY A 96 -10.98 -14.18 7.30
CA GLY A 96 -10.78 -15.33 6.42
C GLY A 96 -10.69 -16.68 7.15
N SER A 97 -10.87 -17.78 6.42
CA SER A 97 -10.68 -19.14 6.94
C SER A 97 -9.25 -19.39 7.43
N ASN A 98 -8.27 -18.76 6.76
CA ASN A 98 -6.90 -18.65 7.25
C ASN A 98 -6.62 -17.20 7.68
N THR A 99 -6.56 -16.96 8.99
CA THR A 99 -6.25 -15.65 9.57
C THR A 99 -4.75 -15.42 9.75
N THR A 100 -3.89 -16.22 9.13
CA THR A 100 -2.44 -16.05 9.24
C THR A 100 -1.98 -14.90 8.34
N LEU A 101 -1.13 -14.02 8.87
CA LEU A 101 -0.55 -12.93 8.08
C LEU A 101 0.42 -13.50 7.03
N PRO A 102 0.28 -13.13 5.75
CA PRO A 102 1.08 -13.69 4.67
C PRO A 102 2.48 -13.07 4.58
N ALA A 103 2.71 -11.93 5.25
CA ALA A 103 3.89 -11.11 5.09
C ALA A 103 4.30 -10.45 6.42
N THR A 104 5.54 -9.96 6.45
CA THR A 104 6.08 -9.12 7.51
C THR A 104 5.96 -7.65 7.11
N PHE A 105 5.52 -6.82 8.05
CA PHE A 105 5.30 -5.39 7.86
C PHE A 105 6.30 -4.62 8.69
N THR A 106 7.19 -3.85 8.06
CA THR A 106 8.27 -3.12 8.74
C THR A 106 8.17 -1.63 8.45
N ALA A 107 8.25 -0.79 9.48
CA ALA A 107 8.31 0.65 9.33
C ALA A 107 9.60 1.10 8.64
N ILE A 108 9.51 1.91 7.58
CA ILE A 108 10.69 2.47 6.89
C ILE A 108 10.90 3.97 7.16
N GLU A 109 9.95 4.57 7.85
CA GLU A 109 9.96 5.89 8.49
C GLU A 109 9.09 5.80 9.75
N ASP A 110 9.09 6.83 10.59
CA ASP A 110 8.27 6.84 11.79
C ASP A 110 6.78 6.80 11.39
N CYS A 111 6.00 5.97 12.07
CA CYS A 111 4.65 5.63 11.69
C CYS A 111 3.67 5.78 12.86
N ILE A 112 2.41 6.05 12.51
CA ILE A 112 1.30 6.03 13.45
C ILE A 112 0.33 4.92 13.03
N LEU A 113 0.08 3.98 13.93
CA LEU A 113 -0.75 2.80 13.66
C LEU A 113 -1.99 2.81 14.55
N PHE A 114 -3.15 2.76 13.93
CA PHE A 114 -4.41 2.46 14.59
C PHE A 114 -4.69 0.96 14.49
N THR A 115 -5.10 0.35 15.61
CA THR A 115 -5.55 -1.05 15.64
C THR A 115 -6.88 -1.17 16.36
N ALA A 116 -7.74 -2.10 15.94
CA ALA A 116 -8.96 -2.47 16.65
C ALA A 116 -9.09 -3.99 16.77
N THR A 117 -9.69 -4.49 17.84
CA THR A 117 -9.89 -5.94 18.03
C THR A 117 -10.76 -6.53 16.92
N LYS A 118 -10.51 -7.79 16.56
CA LYS A 118 -11.31 -8.52 15.57
C LYS A 118 -12.79 -8.52 15.97
N GLU A 119 -13.07 -8.73 17.25
CA GLU A 119 -14.40 -8.85 17.83
C GLU A 119 -15.18 -7.53 17.73
N SER A 120 -14.59 -6.42 18.17
CA SER A 120 -15.23 -5.11 18.07
C SER A 120 -15.41 -4.65 16.61
N THR A 121 -14.43 -4.95 15.76
CA THR A 121 -14.52 -4.68 14.31
C THR A 121 -15.66 -5.46 13.67
N PHE A 122 -15.81 -6.75 14.00
CA PHE A 122 -16.91 -7.58 13.51
C PHE A 122 -18.28 -7.05 13.94
N LYS A 123 -18.41 -6.67 15.22
CA LYS A 123 -19.64 -6.12 15.77
C LYS A 123 -20.04 -4.82 15.05
N LEU A 124 -19.08 -3.92 14.83
CA LEU A 124 -19.30 -2.68 14.11
C LEU A 124 -19.77 -2.95 12.67
N ILE A 125 -19.05 -3.79 11.93
CA ILE A 125 -19.38 -4.16 10.55
C ILE A 125 -20.78 -4.78 10.48
N SER A 126 -21.15 -5.61 11.45
CA SER A 126 -22.45 -6.29 11.47
C SER A 126 -23.63 -5.36 11.78
N GLN A 127 -23.38 -4.18 12.35
CA GLN A 127 -24.40 -3.23 12.76
C GLN A 127 -24.63 -2.11 11.75
N ASP A 128 -23.67 -1.83 10.87
CA ASP A 128 -23.73 -0.73 9.93
C ASP A 128 -23.54 -1.21 8.48
N PRO A 129 -24.60 -1.17 7.64
CA PRO A 129 -24.53 -1.61 6.25
C PRO A 129 -23.52 -0.85 5.39
N LYS A 130 -23.24 0.43 5.70
CA LYS A 130 -22.28 1.25 4.95
C LYS A 130 -20.85 0.83 5.30
N VAL A 131 -20.56 0.59 6.58
CA VAL A 131 -19.26 0.05 7.03
C VAL A 131 -19.04 -1.34 6.44
N LEU A 132 -20.06 -2.21 6.45
CA LEU A 132 -20.00 -3.51 5.80
C LEU A 132 -19.69 -3.40 4.31
N HIS A 133 -20.44 -2.57 3.58
CA HIS A 133 -20.21 -2.34 2.16
C HIS A 133 -18.77 -1.86 1.90
N ASN A 134 -18.30 -0.87 2.64
CA ASN A 134 -16.93 -0.36 2.52
C ASN A 134 -15.89 -1.45 2.83
N PHE A 135 -16.11 -2.26 3.86
CA PHE A 135 -15.24 -3.39 4.21
C PHE A 135 -15.16 -4.44 3.09
N LEU A 136 -16.30 -4.76 2.47
CA LEU A 136 -16.37 -5.67 1.32
C LEU A 136 -15.62 -5.09 0.11
N CYS A 137 -15.76 -3.80 -0.18
CA CYS A 137 -15.03 -3.16 -1.27
C CYS A 137 -13.51 -3.20 -1.08
N ILE A 138 -13.01 -2.85 0.12
CA ILE A 138 -11.56 -2.87 0.37
C ILE A 138 -10.99 -4.29 0.37
N THR A 139 -11.76 -5.26 0.86
CA THR A 139 -11.33 -6.66 0.93
C THR A 139 -11.39 -7.31 -0.44
N GLY A 140 -12.40 -7.00 -1.26
CA GLY A 140 -12.46 -7.45 -2.65
C GLY A 140 -11.34 -6.89 -3.53
N ASN A 141 -10.89 -5.67 -3.25
CA ASN A 141 -9.82 -4.99 -4.01
C ASN A 141 -8.41 -5.18 -3.41
N CYS A 142 -8.23 -6.01 -2.38
CA CYS A 142 -6.96 -6.13 -1.65
C CYS A 142 -5.78 -6.59 -2.53
N ASN A 143 -6.07 -7.28 -3.63
CA ASN A 143 -5.08 -7.84 -4.53
C ASN A 143 -4.67 -6.89 -5.66
N ALA A 144 -5.27 -5.71 -5.76
CA ALA A 144 -5.03 -4.78 -6.87
C ALA A 144 -3.54 -4.39 -7.01
N CYS A 145 -2.86 -4.10 -5.89
CA CYS A 145 -1.43 -3.78 -5.92
C CYS A 145 -0.58 -4.98 -6.37
N THR A 146 -0.90 -6.18 -5.87
CA THR A 146 -0.24 -7.44 -6.25
C THR A 146 -0.40 -7.72 -7.75
N VAL A 147 -1.61 -7.57 -8.28
CA VAL A 147 -1.90 -7.75 -9.72
C VAL A 147 -1.14 -6.73 -10.57
N SER A 148 -1.11 -5.46 -10.14
CA SER A 148 -0.37 -4.39 -10.83
C SER A 148 1.12 -4.73 -10.93
N ARG A 149 1.71 -5.22 -9.82
CA ARG A 149 3.11 -5.66 -9.82
C ARG A 149 3.33 -6.88 -10.71
N LEU A 150 2.43 -7.87 -10.67
CA LEU A 150 2.51 -9.06 -11.51
C LEU A 150 2.49 -8.73 -13.00
N LYS A 151 1.67 -7.76 -13.43
CA LYS A 151 1.65 -7.27 -14.82
C LYS A 151 2.99 -6.68 -15.25
N ALA A 152 3.67 -5.96 -14.36
CA ALA A 152 5.00 -5.46 -14.63
C ALA A 152 5.99 -6.64 -14.71
N LEU A 153 6.01 -7.51 -13.70
CA LEU A 153 6.95 -8.64 -13.62
C LEU A 153 6.78 -9.70 -14.72
N SER A 154 5.61 -9.80 -15.36
CA SER A 154 5.38 -10.69 -16.49
C SER A 154 6.10 -10.25 -17.77
N ARG A 155 6.65 -9.02 -17.80
CA ARG A 155 7.41 -8.50 -18.95
C ARG A 155 8.87 -8.93 -18.93
N LYS A 156 9.45 -9.07 -20.12
CA LYS A 156 10.79 -9.65 -20.32
C LYS A 156 11.87 -8.60 -20.11
N THR A 157 11.68 -7.40 -20.65
CA THR A 157 12.72 -6.37 -20.66
C THR A 157 12.52 -5.34 -19.56
N VAL A 158 13.62 -4.70 -19.11
CA VAL A 158 13.58 -3.60 -18.12
C VAL A 158 12.65 -2.48 -18.58
N ARG A 159 12.68 -2.16 -19.88
CA ARG A 159 11.85 -1.12 -20.50
C ARG A 159 10.36 -1.46 -20.41
N GLU A 160 9.96 -2.65 -20.84
CA GLU A 160 8.56 -3.09 -20.76
C GLU A 160 8.06 -3.09 -19.31
N ARG A 161 8.84 -3.63 -18.36
CA ARG A 161 8.49 -3.62 -16.93
C ARG A 161 8.27 -2.22 -16.41
N PHE A 162 9.18 -1.30 -16.74
CA PHE A 162 9.10 0.09 -16.33
C PHE A 162 7.91 0.81 -16.96
N VAL A 163 7.63 0.60 -18.25
CA VAL A 163 6.48 1.19 -18.94
C VAL A 163 5.17 0.71 -18.33
N VAL A 164 4.99 -0.60 -18.11
CA VAL A 164 3.79 -1.13 -17.44
C VAL A 164 3.62 -0.50 -16.06
N TYR A 165 4.70 -0.38 -15.28
CA TYR A 165 4.64 0.33 -14.00
C TYR A 165 4.16 1.77 -14.13
N LEU A 166 4.63 2.52 -15.13
CA LEU A 166 4.17 3.89 -15.38
C LEU A 166 2.67 3.94 -15.65
N PHE A 167 2.14 3.05 -16.49
CA PHE A 167 0.70 2.99 -16.79
C PHE A 167 -0.15 2.63 -15.58
N GLU A 168 0.26 1.65 -14.77
CA GLU A 168 -0.49 1.27 -13.56
C GLU A 168 -0.47 2.36 -12.47
N ASN A 169 0.50 3.28 -12.48
CA ASN A 169 0.62 4.39 -11.51
C ASN A 169 0.22 5.76 -12.08
N ARG A 170 -0.31 5.80 -13.30
CA ARG A 170 -0.74 7.04 -13.95
C ARG A 170 -2.12 7.45 -13.45
N ILE A 171 -2.24 8.70 -12.98
CA ILE A 171 -3.55 9.31 -12.76
C ILE A 171 -4.16 9.63 -14.12
N SER A 172 -5.42 9.21 -14.33
CA SER A 172 -6.13 9.25 -15.62
C SER A 172 -5.84 10.52 -16.44
N ASN A 173 -5.38 10.32 -17.68
CA ASN A 173 -5.05 11.35 -18.68
C ASN A 173 -3.96 12.37 -18.31
N SER A 174 -3.23 12.22 -17.20
CA SER A 174 -2.09 13.07 -16.89
C SER A 174 -0.88 12.73 -17.76
N THR A 175 -0.24 13.70 -18.41
CA THR A 175 1.06 13.48 -19.07
C THR A 175 2.21 13.36 -18.07
N SER A 176 1.95 13.67 -16.79
CA SER A 176 2.92 13.51 -15.72
C SER A 176 2.56 12.37 -14.77
N ILE A 177 3.57 11.59 -14.40
CA ILE A 177 3.49 10.46 -13.49
C ILE A 177 4.45 10.72 -12.34
N THR A 178 4.00 10.61 -11.10
CA THR A 178 4.86 10.70 -9.91
C THR A 178 5.12 9.30 -9.37
N ILE A 179 6.39 8.89 -9.37
CA ILE A 179 6.82 7.61 -8.81
C ILE A 179 6.84 7.73 -7.28
N ALA A 180 6.10 6.86 -6.60
CA ALA A 180 6.13 6.80 -5.13
C ALA A 180 7.50 6.31 -4.59
N HIS A 181 8.10 5.37 -5.32
CA HIS A 181 9.37 4.71 -4.99
C HIS A 181 10.60 5.61 -5.22
N THR A 182 11.64 5.39 -4.41
CA THR A 182 13.00 5.78 -4.84
C THR A 182 13.46 4.90 -6.00
N GLN A 183 14.51 5.29 -6.71
CA GLN A 183 15.02 4.49 -7.83
C GLN A 183 15.50 3.09 -7.39
N SER A 184 16.04 2.96 -6.17
CA SER A 184 16.43 1.66 -5.61
C SER A 184 15.20 0.80 -5.29
N GLU A 185 14.18 1.41 -4.66
CA GLU A 185 12.92 0.73 -4.34
C GLU A 185 12.19 0.29 -5.62
N LEU A 186 12.24 1.10 -6.69
CA LEU A 186 11.65 0.78 -7.98
C LEU A 186 12.39 -0.37 -8.68
N ALA A 187 13.73 -0.39 -8.62
CA ALA A 187 14.51 -1.50 -9.17
C ALA A 187 14.16 -2.82 -8.49
N GLU A 188 14.04 -2.81 -7.15
CA GLU A 188 13.59 -3.96 -6.39
C GLU A 188 12.14 -4.37 -6.72
N TYR A 189 11.23 -3.39 -6.85
CA TYR A 189 9.84 -3.62 -7.25
C TYR A 189 9.73 -4.34 -8.59
N LEU A 190 10.52 -3.91 -9.58
CA LEU A 190 10.57 -4.45 -10.94
C LEU A 190 11.46 -5.69 -11.07
N ASN A 191 12.08 -6.14 -9.97
CA ASN A 191 13.02 -7.25 -9.94
C ASN A 191 14.16 -7.10 -10.97
N VAL A 192 14.81 -5.94 -10.95
CA VAL A 192 15.96 -5.59 -11.79
C VAL A 192 17.05 -4.94 -10.94
N THR A 193 18.29 -4.89 -11.44
CA THR A 193 19.35 -4.17 -10.74
C THR A 193 19.16 -2.66 -10.89
N ARG A 194 19.49 -1.89 -9.85
CA ARG A 194 19.45 -0.42 -9.91
C ARG A 194 20.24 0.16 -11.09
N PRO A 195 21.46 -0.33 -11.41
CA PRO A 195 22.19 0.15 -12.60
C PRO A 195 21.46 -0.14 -13.92
N ALA A 196 20.82 -1.31 -14.06
CA ALA A 196 20.07 -1.65 -15.27
C ALA A 196 18.86 -0.72 -15.45
N LEU A 197 18.09 -0.48 -14.39
CA LEU A 197 16.98 0.46 -14.43
C LEU A 197 17.45 1.89 -14.76
N SER A 198 18.51 2.36 -14.11
CA SER A 198 19.06 3.70 -14.36
C SER A 198 19.54 3.86 -15.81
N LYS A 199 20.23 2.85 -16.34
CA LYS A 199 20.67 2.83 -17.74
C LYS A 199 19.48 2.91 -18.70
N GLU A 200 18.42 2.15 -18.42
CA GLU A 200 17.24 2.13 -19.28
C GLU A 200 16.45 3.45 -19.25
N ILE A 201 16.25 4.03 -18.07
CA ILE A 201 15.63 5.36 -17.92
C ILE A 201 16.41 6.40 -18.71
N ASN A 202 17.74 6.46 -18.55
CA ASN A 202 18.58 7.41 -19.29
C ASN A 202 18.51 7.20 -20.81
N LYS A 203 18.38 5.96 -21.26
CA LYS A 203 18.20 5.63 -22.67
C LYS A 203 16.87 6.16 -23.19
N MET A 204 15.76 5.92 -22.48
CA MET A 204 14.44 6.45 -22.85
C MET A 204 14.39 7.98 -22.83
N THR A 205 15.13 8.64 -21.92
CA THR A 205 15.26 10.10 -21.90
C THR A 205 16.02 10.62 -23.13
N LYS A 206 17.12 9.96 -23.52
CA LYS A 206 17.87 10.32 -24.74
C LYS A 206 17.07 10.10 -26.02
N GLU A 207 16.19 9.11 -26.04
CA GLU A 207 15.26 8.84 -27.14
C GLU A 207 14.08 9.84 -27.17
N GLY A 208 13.95 10.72 -26.17
CA GLY A 208 12.86 11.70 -26.11
C GLY A 208 11.49 11.07 -25.83
N ILE A 209 11.45 9.88 -25.23
CA ILE A 209 10.20 9.18 -24.89
C ILE A 209 9.63 9.71 -23.57
N ILE A 210 10.52 9.97 -22.61
CA ILE A 210 10.19 10.50 -21.28
C ILE A 210 11.18 11.59 -20.87
N LEU A 211 10.78 12.43 -19.92
CA LEU A 211 11.66 13.29 -19.15
C LEU A 211 11.51 12.96 -17.67
N MET A 212 12.62 12.75 -16.96
CA MET A 212 12.58 12.46 -15.52
C MET A 212 13.25 13.57 -14.72
N THR A 213 12.52 14.11 -13.72
CA THR A 213 13.00 15.13 -12.79
C THR A 213 12.70 14.68 -11.36
N GLY A 214 13.72 14.16 -10.67
CA GLY A 214 13.55 13.54 -9.37
C GLY A 214 12.60 12.34 -9.43
N LYS A 215 11.44 12.42 -8.76
CA LYS A 215 10.38 11.39 -8.79
C LYS A 215 9.30 11.64 -9.84
N LYS A 216 9.34 12.79 -10.53
CA LYS A 216 8.35 13.16 -11.55
C LYS A 216 8.84 12.70 -12.91
N ILE A 217 7.95 12.08 -13.68
CA ILE A 217 8.14 11.70 -15.07
C ILE A 217 7.13 12.46 -15.91
N GLU A 218 7.59 13.01 -17.02
CA GLU A 218 6.74 13.58 -18.06
C GLU A 218 6.84 12.69 -19.30
N VAL A 219 5.68 12.28 -19.80
CA VAL A 219 5.55 11.47 -21.02
C VAL A 219 5.62 12.41 -22.21
N LEU A 220 6.67 12.28 -23.01
CA LEU A 220 6.90 13.11 -24.20
C LEU A 220 6.36 12.44 -25.47
N ASN A 221 6.36 11.11 -25.53
CA ASN A 221 5.84 10.35 -26.66
C ASN A 221 4.96 9.17 -26.20
N GLU A 222 3.64 9.43 -26.14
CA GLU A 222 2.63 8.45 -25.72
C GLU A 222 2.55 7.25 -26.68
N ALA A 223 2.71 7.47 -27.99
CA ALA A 223 2.62 6.41 -28.99
C ALA A 223 3.76 5.40 -28.81
N ALA A 224 4.99 5.88 -28.63
CA ALA A 224 6.14 5.03 -28.38
C ALA A 224 6.03 4.25 -27.06
N LEU A 225 5.47 4.84 -25.99
CA LEU A 225 5.21 4.10 -24.74
C LEU A 225 4.22 2.95 -24.96
N LYS A 226 3.19 3.15 -25.78
CA LYS A 226 2.13 2.16 -26.02
C LYS A 226 2.61 0.91 -26.75
N GLU A 227 3.76 0.94 -27.41
CA GLU A 227 4.35 -0.24 -28.05
C GLU A 227 4.86 -1.29 -27.05
N TYR A 228 4.99 -0.93 -25.76
CA TYR A 228 5.57 -1.79 -24.72
C TYR A 228 4.55 -2.36 -23.71
N ILE A 229 3.24 -2.16 -23.94
CA ILE A 229 2.15 -2.61 -23.07
C ILE A 229 1.44 -3.83 -23.65
#